data_AF-A0A6N7ZQ90-F1
#
_entry.id   AF-A0A6N7ZQ90-F1
#
_cell.length_a   1.000
_cell.length_b   1.000
_cell.length_c   1.000
_cell.angle_alpha   90.00
_cell.angle_beta   90.00
_cell.angle_gamma   90.00
#
_symmetry.space_group_name_H-M   'P 1'
#
loop_
_entity.id
_entity.type
_entity.pdbx_description
1 polymer ?
#
loop_
_entity_poly.entity_id
_entity_poly.type
_entity_poly.pdbx_seq_one_letter_code
_entity_poly.pdbx_strand_id
1 'polypeptide(L)'
;MYGEDGDDVIYGVSGNNKIYGGAGDDIIYAGTAAGSFYGGSGTDTLYLTDVEDGVSITVDDDGSGTISYADASTGYFDSFEFIHATDSDDVITISGGSSSVYGEDGDDVFYVYGGSSTLFGGEGDDVVYVYSGEAGIDGGDGTNTVYFTALDSAITIDMSDDADT
;
A
#
# COMPACT_ATOMS: atom_id res chain seq x y z
N MET A 1 -11.86 13.35 12.11
CA MET A 1 -12.34 13.98 10.86
C MET A 1 -13.26 12.98 10.19
N TYR A 2 -14.33 13.44 9.56
CA TYR A 2 -15.35 12.59 8.92
C TYR A 2 -15.67 13.19 7.54
N GLY A 3 -15.69 12.38 6.50
CA GLY A 3 -16.24 12.73 5.17
C GLY A 3 -17.77 12.68 5.17
N GLU A 4 -18.33 11.62 5.77
CA GLU A 4 -19.77 11.29 5.82
C GLU A 4 -20.25 10.59 4.55
N ASP A 5 -21.38 11.00 3.97
CA ASP A 5 -21.89 10.42 2.71
C ASP A 5 -21.36 11.24 1.51
N GLY A 6 -20.86 10.56 0.48
CA GLY A 6 -20.31 11.14 -0.74
C GLY A 6 -18.86 10.72 -0.96
N ASP A 7 -18.32 11.04 -2.15
CA ASP A 7 -16.91 10.82 -2.47
C ASP A 7 -16.10 12.02 -1.94
N ASP A 8 -15.32 11.82 -0.88
CA ASP A 8 -14.60 12.89 -0.19
C ASP A 8 -13.08 12.85 -0.44
N VAL A 9 -12.46 14.04 -0.40
CA VAL A 9 -10.99 14.17 -0.35
C VAL A 9 -10.61 14.76 0.99
N ILE A 10 -9.91 13.98 1.80
CA ILE A 10 -9.62 14.31 3.19
C ILE A 10 -8.11 14.37 3.42
N TYR A 11 -7.66 15.49 3.98
CA TYR A 11 -6.25 15.71 4.31
C TYR A 11 -6.02 15.59 5.81
N GLY A 12 -5.19 14.63 6.19
CA GLY A 12 -4.57 14.56 7.51
C GLY A 12 -3.69 15.78 7.76
N VAL A 13 -3.58 16.17 9.02
CA VAL A 13 -2.69 17.26 9.46
C VAL A 13 -1.52 16.68 10.25
N SER A 14 -0.57 17.52 10.67
CA SER A 14 0.51 17.08 11.56
C SER A 14 -0.05 16.43 12.85
N GLY A 15 0.56 15.34 13.28
CA GLY A 15 0.21 14.62 14.51
C GLY A 15 -0.87 13.56 14.31
N ASN A 16 -1.22 12.85 15.39
CA ASN A 16 -2.03 11.65 15.27
C ASN A 16 -3.49 11.96 14.91
N ASN A 17 -3.85 11.66 13.66
CA ASN A 17 -5.19 11.89 13.14
C ASN A 17 -6.08 10.67 13.41
N LYS A 18 -7.39 10.92 13.55
CA LYS A 18 -8.42 9.90 13.37
C LYS A 18 -9.36 10.36 12.27
N ILE A 19 -9.33 9.69 11.12
CA ILE A 19 -10.04 10.08 9.90
C ILE A 19 -10.93 8.93 9.47
N TYR A 20 -12.18 9.24 9.16
CA TYR A 20 -13.14 8.33 8.56
C TYR A 20 -13.61 8.94 7.24
N GLY A 21 -13.54 8.20 6.15
CA GLY A 21 -14.12 8.57 4.86
C GLY A 21 -15.64 8.58 5.00
N GLY A 22 -16.22 7.38 5.09
CA GLY A 22 -17.63 7.20 5.34
C GLY A 22 -18.25 6.31 4.26
N ALA A 23 -19.22 6.84 3.52
CA ALA A 23 -19.84 6.12 2.42
C ALA A 23 -19.60 6.86 1.10
N GLY A 24 -18.98 6.21 0.12
CA GLY A 24 -18.54 6.82 -1.13
C GLY A 24 -17.13 6.35 -1.46
N ASP A 25 -16.60 6.78 -2.59
CA ASP A 25 -15.23 6.46 -2.99
C ASP A 25 -14.30 7.57 -2.46
N ASP A 26 -13.67 7.34 -1.31
CA ASP A 26 -12.92 8.36 -0.58
C ASP A 26 -11.41 8.35 -0.86
N ILE A 27 -10.80 9.53 -0.86
CA ILE A 27 -9.34 9.73 -0.91
C ILE A 27 -8.87 10.33 0.40
N ILE A 28 -8.00 9.60 1.11
CA ILE A 28 -7.41 10.05 2.38
C ILE A 28 -5.90 10.22 2.21
N TYR A 29 -5.43 11.45 2.39
CA TYR A 29 -4.01 11.75 2.58
C TYR A 29 -3.69 11.65 4.08
N ALA A 30 -2.82 10.73 4.47
CA ALA A 30 -2.55 10.43 5.88
C ALA A 30 -1.88 11.60 6.64
N GLY A 31 -1.12 12.42 5.91
CA GLY A 31 -0.22 13.42 6.46
C GLY A 31 1.06 12.79 7.05
N THR A 32 1.86 13.59 7.74
CA THR A 32 3.26 13.25 8.10
C THR A 32 3.41 12.38 9.35
N ALA A 33 2.34 11.89 9.98
CA ALA A 33 2.42 11.25 11.29
C ALA A 33 1.42 10.10 11.46
N ALA A 34 1.76 9.16 12.34
CA ALA A 34 0.93 8.01 12.66
C ALA A 34 -0.51 8.39 13.06
N GLY A 35 -1.48 7.90 12.29
CA GLY A 35 -2.91 8.12 12.53
C GLY A 35 -3.72 6.82 12.54
N SER A 36 -5.03 6.97 12.58
CA SER A 36 -6.00 5.90 12.32
C SER A 36 -6.92 6.35 11.19
N PHE A 37 -6.89 5.63 10.09
CA PHE A 37 -7.60 5.94 8.86
C PHE A 37 -8.63 4.85 8.58
N TYR A 38 -9.82 5.22 8.18
CA TYR A 38 -10.90 4.29 7.86
C TYR A 38 -11.54 4.76 6.57
N GLY A 39 -11.46 4.00 5.48
CA GLY A 39 -12.11 4.34 4.22
C GLY A 39 -13.63 4.29 4.38
N GLY A 40 -14.12 3.09 4.66
CA GLY A 40 -15.53 2.86 5.01
C GLY A 40 -16.19 1.98 3.99
N SER A 41 -17.28 2.44 3.38
CA SER A 41 -17.93 1.70 2.30
C SER A 41 -17.74 2.42 0.98
N GLY A 42 -17.24 1.70 -0.02
CA GLY A 42 -16.97 2.26 -1.33
C GLY A 42 -15.68 1.65 -1.86
N THR A 43 -15.01 2.37 -2.74
CA THR A 43 -13.65 2.06 -3.18
C THR A 43 -12.73 3.18 -2.74
N ASP A 44 -11.98 2.93 -1.68
CA ASP A 44 -11.26 3.95 -0.93
C ASP A 44 -9.75 3.89 -1.20
N THR A 45 -9.11 5.05 -1.17
CA THR A 45 -7.67 5.23 -1.43
C THR A 45 -6.97 5.91 -0.26
N LEU A 46 -5.86 5.32 0.20
CA LEU A 46 -4.98 5.89 1.21
C LEU A 46 -3.64 6.31 0.58
N TYR A 47 -3.24 7.57 0.78
CA TYR A 47 -1.95 8.10 0.37
C TYR A 47 -1.04 8.40 1.58
N LEU A 48 0.19 7.91 1.54
CA LEU A 48 1.25 8.21 2.51
C LEU A 48 2.32 9.18 1.96
N THR A 49 2.12 9.71 0.76
CA THR A 49 3.06 10.56 -0.01
C THR A 49 3.57 11.83 0.70
N ASP A 50 2.95 12.26 1.81
CA ASP A 50 3.44 13.38 2.62
C ASP A 50 4.51 12.97 3.65
N VAL A 51 4.85 11.67 3.75
CA VAL A 51 5.85 11.14 4.67
C VAL A 51 7.20 11.09 3.95
N GLU A 52 8.22 11.77 4.48
CA GLU A 52 9.53 11.90 3.83
C GLU A 52 10.45 10.67 3.98
N ASP A 53 10.24 9.85 5.00
CA ASP A 53 11.04 8.64 5.24
C ASP A 53 10.22 7.41 4.84
N GLY A 54 10.90 6.37 4.34
CA GLY A 54 10.29 5.06 4.11
C GLY A 54 9.62 4.49 5.37
N VAL A 55 8.52 3.77 5.14
CA VAL A 55 7.66 3.14 6.13
C VAL A 55 7.67 1.62 6.01
N SER A 56 7.12 0.95 7.02
CA SER A 56 6.77 -0.46 6.91
C SER A 56 5.27 -0.65 7.01
N ILE A 57 4.66 -1.14 5.93
CA ILE A 57 3.22 -1.37 5.82
C ILE A 57 2.93 -2.87 6.01
N THR A 58 1.90 -3.20 6.77
CA THR A 58 1.35 -4.56 6.83
C THR A 58 -0.13 -4.49 6.49
N VAL A 59 -0.54 -5.24 5.48
CA VAL A 59 -1.94 -5.42 5.08
C VAL A 59 -2.41 -6.79 5.57
N ASP A 60 -3.46 -6.78 6.37
CA ASP A 60 -4.11 -7.94 6.96
C ASP A 60 -5.18 -8.54 6.04
N ASP A 61 -5.51 -9.83 6.25
CA ASP A 61 -6.48 -10.59 5.43
C ASP A 61 -7.87 -9.94 5.32
N ASP A 62 -8.26 -9.13 6.30
CA ASP A 62 -9.56 -8.46 6.38
C ASP A 62 -9.56 -7.04 5.79
N GLY A 63 -8.46 -6.61 5.16
CA GLY A 63 -8.30 -5.28 4.58
C GLY A 63 -7.89 -4.21 5.59
N SER A 64 -7.70 -4.58 6.86
CA SER A 64 -7.08 -3.70 7.86
C SER A 64 -5.56 -3.78 7.81
N GLY A 65 -4.87 -2.93 8.55
CA GLY A 65 -3.43 -3.01 8.62
C GLY A 65 -2.75 -1.95 9.46
N THR A 66 -1.42 -1.97 9.40
CA THR A 66 -0.55 -1.08 10.18
C THR A 66 0.48 -0.39 9.30
N ILE A 67 0.89 0.81 9.72
CA ILE A 67 1.99 1.57 9.13
C ILE A 67 2.99 1.88 10.24
N SER A 68 4.23 1.45 10.12
CA SER A 68 5.31 1.77 11.05
C SER A 68 6.22 2.85 10.45
N TYR A 69 6.42 3.94 11.19
CA TYR A 69 7.18 5.10 10.74
C TYR A 69 8.61 5.09 11.31
N ALA A 70 9.50 5.89 10.72
CA ALA A 70 10.91 6.00 11.12
C ALA A 70 11.11 6.41 12.60
N ASP A 71 10.16 7.15 13.19
CA ASP A 71 10.18 7.53 14.61
C ASP A 71 9.67 6.44 15.57
N ALA A 72 9.43 5.23 15.05
CA ALA A 72 8.85 4.08 15.73
C ALA A 72 7.40 4.27 16.21
N SER A 73 6.69 5.29 15.72
CA SER A 73 5.24 5.36 15.86
C SER A 73 4.54 4.38 14.92
N THR A 74 3.30 4.02 15.26
CA THR A 74 2.48 3.08 14.49
C THR A 74 1.12 3.69 14.19
N GLY A 75 0.81 3.79 12.90
CA GLY A 75 -0.51 4.11 12.38
C GLY A 75 -1.30 2.84 12.05
N TYR A 76 -2.60 3.03 11.85
CA TYR A 76 -3.55 1.97 11.53
C TYR A 76 -4.43 2.41 10.37
N PHE A 77 -4.80 1.48 9.52
CA PHE A 77 -5.81 1.70 8.49
C PHE A 77 -6.79 0.53 8.45
N ASP A 78 -7.97 0.78 7.86
CA ASP A 78 -9.01 -0.21 7.67
C ASP A 78 -9.91 0.18 6.51
N SER A 79 -10.37 -0.83 5.76
CA SER A 79 -11.28 -0.70 4.62
C SER A 79 -10.72 0.24 3.54
N PHE A 80 -9.55 -0.10 2.99
CA PHE A 80 -8.97 0.56 1.80
C PHE A 80 -8.65 -0.47 0.71
N GLU A 81 -9.10 -0.19 -0.50
CA GLU A 81 -8.81 -1.01 -1.68
C GLU A 81 -7.48 -0.63 -2.33
N PHE A 82 -7.11 0.64 -2.23
CA PHE A 82 -5.88 1.20 -2.79
C PHE A 82 -5.01 1.83 -1.69
N ILE A 83 -3.75 1.40 -1.61
CA ILE A 83 -2.78 1.94 -0.66
C ILE A 83 -1.55 2.38 -1.45
N HIS A 84 -1.26 3.67 -1.40
CA HIS A 84 -0.05 4.26 -1.95
C HIS A 84 0.91 4.55 -0.81
N ALA A 85 2.12 4.00 -0.91
CA ALA A 85 3.17 4.15 0.09
C ALA A 85 3.83 5.55 -0.04
N THR A 86 5.13 5.64 0.23
CA THR A 86 5.88 6.90 0.21
C THR A 86 6.75 6.98 -1.02
N ASP A 87 7.28 8.16 -1.35
CA ASP A 87 8.27 8.31 -2.43
C ASP A 87 9.68 7.88 -1.96
N SER A 88 9.79 6.86 -1.10
CA SER A 88 11.03 6.41 -0.45
C SER A 88 11.01 4.92 -0.20
N ASP A 89 12.20 4.31 -0.09
CA ASP A 89 12.37 2.87 0.11
C ASP A 89 11.48 2.29 1.23
N ASP A 90 10.41 1.60 0.83
CA ASP A 90 9.37 1.06 1.68
C ASP A 90 9.50 -0.45 1.89
N VAL A 91 8.91 -0.93 3.00
CA VAL A 91 8.78 -2.36 3.26
C VAL A 91 7.31 -2.73 3.41
N ILE A 92 6.79 -3.46 2.43
CA ILE A 92 5.36 -3.76 2.33
C ILE A 92 5.14 -5.26 2.56
N THR A 93 4.33 -5.59 3.56
CA THR A 93 3.95 -6.97 3.86
C THR A 93 2.47 -7.20 3.58
N ILE A 94 2.17 -8.13 2.68
CA ILE A 94 0.81 -8.57 2.40
C ILE A 94 0.63 -9.92 3.07
N SER A 95 -0.08 -9.95 4.20
CA SER A 95 -0.37 -11.21 4.89
C SER A 95 -1.46 -12.02 4.16
N GLY A 96 -2.38 -11.31 3.51
CA GLY A 96 -3.31 -11.82 2.49
C GLY A 96 -4.41 -10.82 2.16
N GLY A 97 -5.65 -11.28 2.00
CA GLY A 97 -6.76 -10.42 1.55
C GLY A 97 -6.68 -10.06 0.06
N SER A 98 -7.24 -8.91 -0.30
CA SER A 98 -7.19 -8.37 -1.68
C SER A 98 -7.13 -6.86 -1.62
N SER A 99 -5.94 -6.31 -1.84
CA SER A 99 -5.70 -4.86 -1.97
C SER A 99 -4.76 -4.61 -3.14
N SER A 100 -4.82 -3.41 -3.69
CA SER A 100 -3.81 -2.91 -4.61
C SER A 100 -2.86 -2.02 -3.83
N VAL A 101 -1.57 -2.35 -3.87
CA VAL A 101 -0.55 -1.61 -3.12
C VAL A 101 0.53 -1.11 -4.07
N TYR A 102 0.83 0.17 -3.97
CA TYR A 102 1.82 0.89 -4.78
C TYR A 102 2.99 1.28 -3.88
N GLY A 103 4.20 0.92 -4.33
CA GLY A 103 5.46 1.37 -3.74
C GLY A 103 5.70 2.85 -3.99
N GLU A 104 5.40 3.31 -5.21
CA GLU A 104 5.67 4.66 -5.73
C GLU A 104 7.14 4.81 -6.14
N ASP A 105 7.84 5.87 -5.71
CA ASP A 105 9.26 6.03 -5.96
C ASP A 105 10.07 5.35 -4.84
N GLY A 106 11.24 4.80 -5.16
CA GLY A 106 12.14 4.22 -4.16
C GLY A 106 12.47 2.76 -4.45
N ASP A 107 13.48 2.22 -3.78
CA ASP A 107 13.83 0.79 -3.91
C ASP A 107 13.00 -0.02 -2.90
N ASP A 108 11.81 -0.50 -3.30
CA ASP A 108 10.86 -1.09 -2.38
C ASP A 108 11.01 -2.59 -2.18
N VAL A 109 10.56 -3.08 -1.02
CA VAL A 109 10.56 -4.51 -0.70
C VAL A 109 9.16 -5.01 -0.33
N PHE A 110 8.63 -5.91 -1.14
CA PHE A 110 7.35 -6.57 -0.91
C PHE A 110 7.53 -7.98 -0.37
N TYR A 111 6.77 -8.35 0.66
CA TYR A 111 6.65 -9.71 1.18
C TYR A 111 5.19 -10.18 1.06
N VAL A 112 4.95 -11.20 0.24
CA VAL A 112 3.60 -11.73 -0.03
C VAL A 112 3.44 -13.11 0.60
N TYR A 113 2.58 -13.20 1.61
CA TYR A 113 2.31 -14.43 2.35
C TYR A 113 0.98 -15.09 1.99
N GLY A 114 0.11 -14.44 1.22
CA GLY A 114 -1.18 -14.98 0.81
C GLY A 114 -2.02 -13.96 0.05
N GLY A 115 -3.31 -14.27 -0.14
CA GLY A 115 -4.27 -13.36 -0.79
C GLY A 115 -4.23 -13.36 -2.32
N SER A 116 -4.98 -12.41 -2.90
CA SER A 116 -5.05 -12.10 -4.34
C SER A 116 -4.81 -10.61 -4.58
N SER A 117 -3.68 -10.10 -4.10
CA SER A 117 -3.33 -8.68 -4.17
C SER A 117 -2.60 -8.33 -5.46
N THR A 118 -2.74 -7.07 -5.89
CA THR A 118 -1.97 -6.51 -7.01
C THR A 118 -0.91 -5.56 -6.44
N LEU A 119 0.33 -5.72 -6.86
CA LEU A 119 1.47 -4.97 -6.36
C LEU A 119 2.11 -4.23 -7.51
N PHE A 120 2.36 -2.95 -7.29
CA PHE A 120 3.05 -2.08 -8.23
C PHE A 120 4.30 -1.58 -7.52
N GLY A 121 5.48 -1.88 -8.05
CA GLY A 121 6.76 -1.36 -7.56
C GLY A 121 6.79 0.15 -7.75
N GLY A 122 6.98 0.58 -8.99
CA GLY A 122 6.89 1.99 -9.37
C GLY A 122 8.22 2.43 -9.98
N GLU A 123 8.77 3.57 -9.55
CA GLU A 123 10.13 3.97 -9.94
C GLU A 123 11.14 3.40 -8.95
N GLY A 124 12.07 2.55 -9.38
CA GLY A 124 13.14 2.08 -8.49
C GLY A 124 13.65 0.68 -8.83
N ASP A 125 14.58 0.16 -8.06
CA ASP A 125 14.99 -1.25 -8.17
C ASP A 125 14.25 -2.08 -7.11
N ASP A 126 13.05 -2.54 -7.43
CA ASP A 126 12.14 -3.20 -6.49
C ASP A 126 12.40 -4.70 -6.29
N VAL A 127 12.10 -5.19 -5.10
CA VAL A 127 12.24 -6.60 -4.73
C VAL A 127 10.94 -7.18 -4.17
N VAL A 128 10.40 -8.21 -4.82
CA VAL A 128 9.22 -8.93 -4.34
C VAL A 128 9.56 -10.35 -3.91
N TYR A 129 9.24 -10.72 -2.67
CA TYR A 129 9.32 -12.08 -2.13
C TYR A 129 7.92 -12.67 -2.04
N VAL A 130 7.65 -13.70 -2.83
CA VAL A 130 6.36 -14.42 -2.80
C VAL A 130 6.53 -15.78 -2.15
N TYR A 131 5.87 -15.95 -1.00
CA TYR A 131 5.84 -17.19 -0.24
C TYR A 131 4.58 -18.03 -0.52
N SER A 132 3.43 -17.38 -0.79
CA SER A 132 2.18 -18.03 -1.17
C SER A 132 1.19 -17.01 -1.75
N GLY A 133 0.04 -17.48 -2.28
CA GLY A 133 -1.03 -16.62 -2.80
C GLY A 133 -1.01 -16.44 -4.31
N GLU A 134 -2.02 -15.76 -4.83
CA GLU A 134 -2.03 -15.24 -6.20
C GLU A 134 -1.60 -13.78 -6.11
N ALA A 135 -0.61 -13.37 -6.89
CA ALA A 135 -0.23 -11.96 -6.97
C ALA A 135 -0.18 -11.54 -8.43
N GLY A 136 -0.78 -10.39 -8.73
CA GLY A 136 -0.41 -9.61 -9.90
C GLY A 136 0.73 -8.70 -9.49
N ILE A 137 1.91 -8.88 -10.06
CA ILE A 137 3.08 -8.04 -9.74
C ILE A 137 3.41 -7.26 -11.00
N ASP A 138 3.48 -5.95 -10.87
CA ASP A 138 4.07 -5.04 -11.85
C ASP A 138 5.31 -4.43 -11.21
N GLY A 139 6.48 -4.68 -11.79
CA GLY A 139 7.72 -4.11 -11.30
C GLY A 139 7.83 -2.60 -11.53
N GLY A 140 7.15 -2.05 -12.54
CA GLY A 140 7.39 -0.67 -12.97
C GLY A 140 8.77 -0.46 -13.62
N ASP A 141 9.25 0.78 -13.55
CA ASP A 141 10.53 1.22 -14.08
C ASP A 141 11.69 0.63 -13.26
N GLY A 142 12.90 0.61 -13.81
CA GLY A 142 14.10 0.14 -13.11
C GLY A 142 14.34 -1.37 -13.14
N THR A 143 15.25 -1.86 -12.29
CA THR A 143 15.72 -3.26 -12.29
C THR A 143 15.03 -4.08 -11.20
N ASN A 144 13.86 -4.59 -11.56
CA ASN A 144 13.00 -5.26 -10.59
C ASN A 144 13.31 -6.77 -10.47
N THR A 145 13.23 -7.30 -9.25
CA THR A 145 13.56 -8.70 -8.92
C THR A 145 12.44 -9.39 -8.15
N VAL A 146 12.01 -10.57 -8.61
CA VAL A 146 11.03 -11.40 -7.87
C VAL A 146 11.60 -12.75 -7.45
N TYR A 147 11.45 -13.07 -6.18
CA TYR A 147 11.81 -14.35 -5.57
C TYR A 147 10.56 -15.16 -5.21
N PHE A 148 10.56 -16.44 -5.55
CA PHE A 148 9.45 -17.36 -5.26
C PHE A 148 9.92 -18.53 -4.41
N THR A 149 9.13 -18.90 -3.41
CA THR A 149 9.31 -20.17 -2.69
C THR A 149 8.05 -21.01 -2.78
N ALA A 150 8.13 -22.18 -3.43
CA ALA A 150 7.11 -23.22 -3.42
C ALA A 150 5.65 -22.74 -3.60
N LEU A 151 5.35 -22.20 -4.79
CA LEU A 151 4.01 -21.74 -5.13
C LEU A 151 3.03 -22.91 -5.31
N ASP A 152 1.89 -22.84 -4.62
CA ASP A 152 0.75 -23.75 -4.79
C ASP A 152 -0.39 -23.14 -5.65
N SER A 153 -0.19 -21.91 -6.15
CA SER A 153 -1.18 -21.06 -6.85
C SER A 153 -0.59 -20.33 -8.06
N ALA A 154 -1.47 -19.79 -8.93
CA ALA A 154 -1.05 -19.08 -10.14
C ALA A 154 -0.57 -17.66 -9.81
N ILE A 155 0.47 -17.17 -10.50
CA ILE A 155 0.98 -15.81 -10.37
C ILE A 155 1.10 -15.19 -11.75
N THR A 156 0.71 -13.91 -11.87
CA THR A 156 0.97 -13.11 -13.07
C THR A 156 1.99 -12.07 -12.71
N ILE A 157 3.07 -11.99 -13.50
CA ILE A 157 4.16 -11.06 -13.28
C ILE A 157 4.34 -10.30 -14.57
N ASP A 158 4.26 -8.98 -14.47
CA ASP A 158 4.78 -8.06 -15.45
C ASP A 158 6.03 -7.39 -14.89
N MET A 159 7.09 -7.40 -15.68
CA MET A 159 8.37 -6.75 -15.35
C MET A 159 8.82 -5.93 -16.57
N SER A 160 7.88 -5.54 -17.43
CA SER A 160 8.20 -4.60 -18.50
C SER A 160 8.49 -3.25 -17.88
N ASP A 161 9.69 -2.76 -18.15
CA ASP A 161 10.04 -1.36 -17.98
C ASP A 161 9.07 -0.52 -18.83
N ASP A 162 8.31 0.36 -18.19
CA ASP A 162 7.32 1.24 -18.86
C ASP A 162 8.01 2.46 -19.48
N ALA A 163 9.34 2.38 -19.69
CA ALA A 163 10.16 3.28 -20.48
C ALA A 163 9.45 3.70 -21.79
N ASP A 164 8.80 4.86 -21.68
CA ASP A 164 7.97 5.54 -22.66
C ASP A 164 8.62 5.51 -24.06
N THR A 165 7.93 4.92 -25.04
CA THR A 165 8.32 4.96 -26.48
C THR A 165 7.74 6.16 -27.21
#